data_AF-A0A846T5G0-F1
#
_entry.id   AF-A0A846T5G0-F1
#
_cell.length_a   1.000
_cell.length_b   1.000
_cell.length_c   1.000
_cell.angle_alpha   90.00
_cell.angle_beta   90.00
_cell.angle_gamma   90.00
#
_symmetry.space_group_name_H-M   'P 1'
#
loop_
_entity.id
_entity.type
_entity.pdbx_description
1 polymer ?
#
loop_
_entity_poly.entity_id
_entity_poly.type
_entity_poly.pdbx_seq_one_letter_code
_entity_poly.pdbx_strand_id
1 'polypeptide(L)'
;MLPRTLALVLSSAIHKAHRDNKALSYQDIRIRSRQRMRSINMSVEPFRDGDNDDALYLVFLEEAPLALAAVDEVEALDLDAKVSQRIADLERDLQISKENLQATIEELETSNEELQATNEELLAANEELQSTNEELQSVNEELYTVNAEYQNKITELGELNNDMMNLLTSTHIGKLFLDLDLRIRKFTLPITKEIDLLTHDIGRPAGDFAHPFMQAICRNAPKVIENPRLPVMNY
;
A
#
# COMPACT_ATOMS: atom_id res chain seq x y z
N MET A 1 21.77 54.22 34.44
CA MET A 1 20.77 53.70 33.48
C MET A 1 20.34 54.82 32.56
N LEU A 2 20.47 54.60 31.24
CA LEU A 2 20.05 55.57 30.23
C LEU A 2 18.51 55.71 30.26
N PRO A 3 17.94 56.92 30.12
CA PRO A 3 16.49 57.10 29.97
C PRO A 3 15.95 56.30 28.78
N ARG A 4 14.72 55.75 28.89
CA ARG A 4 14.11 54.92 27.83
C ARG A 4 14.07 55.61 26.46
N THR A 5 13.84 56.92 26.43
CA THR A 5 13.86 57.73 25.21
C THR A 5 15.24 57.75 24.55
N LEU A 6 16.30 57.89 25.33
CA LEU A 6 17.67 57.90 24.82
C LEU A 6 18.12 56.51 24.34
N ALA A 7 17.68 55.46 25.00
CA ALA A 7 17.95 54.07 24.59
C ALA A 7 17.31 53.74 23.23
N LEU A 8 16.10 54.26 22.96
CA LEU A 8 15.42 54.07 21.68
C LEU A 8 16.17 54.78 20.54
N VAL A 9 16.50 56.07 20.73
CA VAL A 9 17.24 56.85 19.72
C VAL A 9 18.62 56.25 19.46
N LEU A 10 19.31 55.78 20.51
CA LEU A 10 20.58 55.08 20.39
C LEU A 10 20.46 53.78 19.57
N SER A 11 19.45 52.94 19.87
CA SER A 11 19.24 51.69 19.12
C SER A 11 18.95 51.94 17.63
N SER A 12 18.16 52.96 17.31
CA SER A 12 17.90 53.37 15.93
C SER A 12 19.16 53.95 15.27
N ALA A 13 19.95 54.74 15.98
CA ALA A 13 21.18 55.33 15.47
C ALA A 13 22.23 54.25 15.17
N ILE A 14 22.39 53.25 16.04
CA ILE A 14 23.30 52.11 15.84
C ILE A 14 22.84 51.27 14.65
N HIS A 15 21.55 50.90 14.57
CA HIS A 15 21.05 50.12 13.43
C HIS A 15 21.22 50.85 12.10
N LYS A 16 21.02 52.17 12.08
CA LYS A 16 21.19 52.98 10.87
C LYS A 16 22.66 53.20 10.52
N ALA A 17 23.52 53.39 11.52
CA ALA A 17 24.98 53.45 11.34
C ALA A 17 25.54 52.11 10.83
N HIS A 18 24.99 50.98 11.28
CA HIS A 18 25.33 49.65 10.79
C HIS A 18 24.91 49.45 9.33
N ARG A 19 23.67 49.82 8.98
CA ARG A 19 23.15 49.65 7.62
C ARG A 19 23.86 50.54 6.59
N ASP A 20 24.13 51.79 6.96
CA ASP A 20 24.64 52.81 6.03
C ASP A 20 26.17 53.03 6.15
N ASN A 21 26.82 52.41 7.15
CA ASN A 21 28.25 52.52 7.49
C ASN A 21 28.76 53.97 7.53
N LYS A 22 27.95 54.88 8.09
CA LYS A 22 28.22 56.33 8.17
C LYS A 22 28.02 56.85 9.58
N ALA A 23 28.80 57.87 9.93
CA ALA A 23 28.61 58.66 11.14
C ALA A 23 27.24 59.34 11.12
N LEU A 24 26.49 59.22 12.22
CA LEU A 24 25.18 59.85 12.41
C LEU A 24 25.25 60.77 13.62
N SER A 25 24.80 62.01 13.46
CA SER A 25 24.73 63.00 14.52
C SER A 25 23.29 63.49 14.68
N TYR A 26 22.81 63.46 15.92
CA TYR A 26 21.51 63.95 16.34
C TYR A 26 21.74 65.11 17.32
N GLN A 27 21.15 66.25 17.04
CA GLN A 27 21.22 67.44 17.88
C GLN A 27 19.92 67.60 18.66
N ASP A 28 19.99 68.26 19.82
CA ASP A 28 18.84 68.64 20.64
C ASP A 28 17.92 67.51 21.12
N ILE A 29 18.47 66.35 21.48
CA ILE A 29 17.69 65.24 22.06
C ILE A 29 17.23 65.65 23.47
N ARG A 30 15.93 65.95 23.59
CA ARG A 30 15.30 66.34 24.85
C ARG A 30 15.02 65.12 25.73
N ILE A 31 15.72 65.04 26.86
CA ILE A 31 15.47 64.01 27.88
C ILE A 31 14.92 64.61 29.17
N ARG A 32 13.96 63.91 29.79
CA ARG A 32 13.39 64.29 31.10
C ARG A 32 14.12 63.51 32.19
N SER A 33 14.94 64.20 32.99
CA SER A 33 15.68 63.58 34.11
C SER A 33 15.33 64.27 35.42
N ARG A 34 14.81 63.51 36.41
CA ARG A 34 14.56 63.96 37.81
C ARG A 34 14.01 65.40 37.91
N GLN A 35 12.95 65.72 37.16
CA GLN A 35 12.24 67.02 37.10
C GLN A 35 12.92 68.17 36.32
N ARG A 36 14.04 67.96 35.62
CA ARG A 36 14.62 68.95 34.68
C ARG A 36 14.68 68.39 33.27
N MET A 37 14.30 69.20 32.28
CA MET A 37 14.56 68.91 30.87
C MET A 37 16.03 69.20 30.59
N ARG A 38 16.71 68.29 29.87
CA ARG A 38 18.08 68.45 29.39
C ARG A 38 18.11 68.19 27.89
N SER A 39 18.92 68.96 27.16
CA SER A 39 19.19 68.74 25.74
C SER A 39 20.52 67.99 25.60
N ILE A 40 20.55 66.92 24.81
CA ILE A 40 21.76 66.13 24.56
C ILE A 40 22.00 66.06 23.06
N ASN A 41 23.23 66.37 22.65
CA ASN A 41 23.71 66.04 21.32
C ASN A 41 24.34 64.65 21.37
N MET A 42 23.99 63.79 20.43
CA MET A 42 24.49 62.43 20.35
C MET A 42 25.04 62.16 18.95
N SER A 43 26.29 61.71 18.86
CA SER A 43 26.83 61.16 17.61
C SER A 43 27.23 59.70 17.78
N VAL A 44 26.98 58.92 16.74
CA VAL A 44 27.32 57.50 16.64
C VAL A 44 28.17 57.31 15.39
N GLU A 45 29.39 56.82 15.58
CA GLU A 45 30.35 56.61 14.49
C GLU A 45 30.81 55.15 14.47
N PRO A 46 30.81 54.49 13.30
CA PRO A 46 31.36 53.15 13.17
C PRO A 46 32.88 53.20 13.37
N PHE A 47 33.40 52.40 14.29
CA PHE A 47 34.82 52.28 14.58
C PHE A 47 35.29 50.89 14.16
N ARG A 48 36.29 50.83 13.28
CA ARG A 48 36.91 49.56 12.87
C ARG A 48 38.27 49.47 13.54
N ASP A 49 38.45 48.48 14.40
CA ASP A 49 39.76 48.14 14.96
C ASP A 49 40.46 47.12 14.05
N GLY A 50 41.73 47.36 13.75
CA GLY A 50 42.43 46.90 12.54
C GLY A 50 42.71 45.40 12.41
N ASP A 51 42.10 44.52 13.20
CA ASP A 51 42.34 43.07 13.13
C ASP A 51 41.17 42.19 13.61
N ASN A 52 40.02 42.78 13.96
CA ASN A 52 38.86 42.04 14.48
C ASN A 52 37.58 42.47 13.74
N ASP A 53 36.80 41.51 13.24
CA ASP A 53 35.58 41.74 12.45
C ASP A 53 34.37 42.18 13.31
N ASP A 54 34.64 42.54 14.58
CA ASP A 54 33.63 43.02 15.53
C ASP A 54 33.26 44.47 15.21
N ALA A 55 31.97 44.70 14.93
CA ALA A 55 31.43 46.03 14.67
C ALA A 55 31.37 46.87 15.96
N LEU A 56 32.42 47.66 16.21
CA LEU A 56 32.48 48.62 17.32
C LEU A 56 31.87 49.96 16.90
N TYR A 57 31.21 50.62 17.85
CA TYR A 57 30.59 51.94 17.64
C TYR A 57 31.04 52.90 18.73
N LEU A 58 31.53 54.07 18.34
CA LEU A 58 31.82 55.17 19.25
C LEU A 58 30.56 56.01 19.39
N VAL A 59 30.12 56.21 20.64
CA VAL A 59 28.95 57.02 20.97
C VAL A 59 29.41 58.21 21.79
N PHE A 60 29.27 59.41 21.24
CA PHE A 60 29.54 60.66 21.95
C PHE A 60 28.22 61.24 22.45
N LEU A 61 28.17 61.62 23.72
CA LEU A 61 27.04 62.30 24.33
C LEU A 61 27.53 63.60 24.94
N GLU A 62 27.03 64.72 24.44
CA GLU A 62 27.37 66.06 24.92
C GLU A 62 26.10 66.77 25.43
N GLU A 63 26.18 67.33 26.65
CA GLU A 63 25.07 68.06 27.24
C GLU A 63 25.07 69.51 26.71
N ALA A 64 24.02 69.88 25.97
CA ALA A 64 23.85 71.20 25.40
C ALA A 64 22.90 72.06 26.26
N PRO A 65 23.14 73.39 26.39
CA PRO A 65 22.19 74.27 27.05
C PRO A 65 20.85 74.25 26.31
N LEU A 66 19.73 74.16 27.03
CA LEU A 66 18.40 74.24 26.41
C LEU A 66 18.25 75.59 25.70
N ALA A 67 18.40 75.58 24.37
CA ALA A 67 17.94 76.69 23.56
C ALA A 67 16.42 76.76 23.69
N LEU A 68 15.87 77.91 24.11
CA LEU A 68 14.45 78.26 24.06
C LEU A 68 14.00 78.49 22.60
N ALA A 69 14.44 77.64 21.67
CA ALA A 69 13.95 77.64 20.31
C ALA A 69 12.73 76.73 20.26
N ALA A 70 11.59 77.34 19.91
CA ALA A 70 10.41 76.62 19.45
C ALA A 70 10.80 75.78 18.23
N VAL A 71 11.15 74.53 18.50
CA VAL A 71 11.40 73.49 17.50
C VAL A 71 10.40 72.38 17.80
N ASP A 72 9.31 72.49 17.05
CA ASP A 72 8.56 71.45 16.36
C ASP A 72 7.98 70.28 17.16
N GLU A 73 6.67 70.38 17.40
CA GLU A 73 5.75 69.22 17.50
C GLU A 73 5.93 68.23 16.34
N VAL A 74 6.51 68.66 15.21
CA VAL A 74 6.70 67.87 13.99
C VAL A 74 7.64 66.66 14.19
N GLU A 75 8.72 66.75 14.97
CA GLU A 75 9.64 65.60 15.21
C GLU A 75 9.10 64.60 16.25
N ALA A 76 8.37 65.08 17.26
CA ALA A 76 7.72 64.19 18.25
C ALA A 76 6.57 63.40 17.62
N LEU A 77 5.82 64.01 16.69
CA LEU A 77 4.85 63.29 15.87
C LEU A 77 5.52 62.27 14.94
N ASP A 78 6.69 62.58 14.35
CA ASP A 78 7.40 61.66 13.46
C ASP A 78 7.92 60.41 14.19
N LEU A 79 8.40 60.56 15.44
CA LEU A 79 8.87 59.43 16.25
C LEU A 79 7.71 58.50 16.67
N ASP A 80 6.59 59.08 17.11
CA ASP A 80 5.42 58.32 17.55
C ASP A 80 4.71 57.62 16.37
N ALA A 81 4.69 58.28 15.21
CA ALA A 81 4.24 57.67 13.95
C ALA A 81 5.13 56.49 13.53
N LYS A 82 6.45 56.61 13.67
CA LYS A 82 7.41 55.53 13.33
C LYS A 82 7.32 54.35 14.27
N VAL A 83 7.10 54.59 15.57
CA VAL A 83 6.84 53.53 16.56
C VAL A 83 5.52 52.84 16.28
N SER A 84 4.45 53.60 16.00
CA SER A 84 3.14 53.05 15.65
C SER A 84 3.21 52.21 14.36
N GLN A 85 3.97 52.67 13.37
CA GLN A 85 4.19 51.92 12.14
C GLN A 85 4.96 50.61 12.39
N ARG A 86 5.99 50.64 13.23
CA ARG A 86 6.75 49.43 13.59
C ARG A 86 5.90 48.42 14.36
N ILE A 87 5.02 48.89 15.23
CA ILE A 87 4.06 48.04 15.94
C ILE A 87 3.09 47.40 14.93
N ALA A 88 2.52 48.18 14.02
CA ALA A 88 1.62 47.66 13.00
C ALA A 88 2.29 46.64 12.06
N ASP A 89 3.58 46.84 11.73
CA ASP A 89 4.35 45.88 10.94
C ASP A 89 4.60 44.58 11.73
N LEU A 90 5.00 44.68 13.00
CA LEU A 90 5.18 43.50 13.88
C LEU A 90 3.87 42.74 14.13
N GLU A 91 2.75 43.45 14.27
CA GLU A 91 1.42 42.83 14.39
C GLU A 91 1.04 42.09 13.11
N ARG A 92 1.34 42.66 11.92
CA ARG A 92 1.17 41.94 10.65
C ARG A 92 2.07 40.71 10.55
N ASP A 93 3.35 40.84 10.88
CA ASP A 93 4.30 39.72 10.83
C ASP A 93 3.87 38.60 11.79
N LEU A 94 3.41 38.95 12.99
CA LEU A 94 2.87 38.00 13.95
C LEU A 94 1.60 37.32 13.41
N GLN A 95 0.70 38.08 12.79
CA GLN A 95 -0.53 37.54 12.20
C GLN A 95 -0.20 36.56 11.07
N ILE A 96 0.68 36.94 10.14
CA ILE A 96 1.15 36.07 9.05
C ILE A 96 1.81 34.81 9.61
N SER A 97 2.66 34.94 10.63
CA SER A 97 3.31 33.79 11.25
C SER A 97 2.31 32.84 11.92
N LYS A 98 1.23 33.36 12.52
CA LYS A 98 0.16 32.53 13.08
C LYS A 98 -0.62 31.80 12.00
N GLU A 99 -0.97 32.50 10.92
CA GLU A 99 -1.65 31.90 9.77
C GLU A 99 -0.81 30.80 9.13
N ASN A 100 0.49 31.04 8.93
CA ASN A 100 1.41 30.03 8.41
C ASN A 100 1.52 28.81 9.34
N LEU A 101 1.64 29.03 10.65
CA LEU A 101 1.69 27.94 11.63
C LEU A 101 0.40 27.12 11.59
N GLN A 102 -0.75 27.78 11.50
CA GLN A 102 -2.04 27.12 11.41
C GLN A 102 -2.17 26.30 10.13
N ALA A 103 -1.77 26.85 8.98
CA ALA A 103 -1.72 26.10 7.72
C ALA A 103 -0.80 24.87 7.81
N THR A 104 0.37 24.99 8.45
CA THR A 104 1.27 23.84 8.66
C THR A 104 0.66 22.79 9.58
N ILE A 105 -0.10 23.20 10.61
CA ILE A 105 -0.81 22.26 11.49
C ILE A 105 -1.87 21.51 10.68
N GLU A 106 -2.67 22.21 9.88
CA GLU A 106 -3.70 21.60 9.03
C GLU A 106 -3.09 20.62 7.99
N GLU A 107 -1.94 20.98 7.39
CA GLU A 107 -1.19 20.09 6.50
C GLU A 107 -0.66 18.85 7.24
N LEU A 108 -0.14 19.00 8.46
CA LEU A 108 0.32 17.88 9.29
C LEU A 108 -0.85 16.97 9.71
N GLU A 109 -1.98 17.55 10.09
CA GLU A 109 -3.20 16.80 10.44
C GLU A 109 -3.68 16.01 9.23
N THR A 110 -3.78 16.64 8.06
CA THR A 110 -4.15 15.97 6.80
C THR A 110 -3.18 14.84 6.46
N SER A 111 -1.87 15.09 6.54
CA SER A 111 -0.86 14.06 6.27
C SER A 111 -0.94 12.90 7.26
N ASN A 112 -1.26 13.17 8.53
CA ASN A 112 -1.44 12.14 9.54
C ASN A 112 -2.71 11.30 9.29
N GLU A 113 -3.81 11.94 8.90
CA GLU A 113 -5.04 11.25 8.48
C GLU A 113 -4.80 10.38 7.24
N GLU A 114 -4.06 10.88 6.24
CA GLU A 114 -3.67 10.08 5.07
C GLU A 114 -2.80 8.88 5.47
N LEU A 115 -1.81 9.08 6.34
CA LEU A 115 -1.00 7.97 6.86
C LEU A 115 -1.83 6.95 7.62
N GLN A 116 -2.78 7.39 8.45
CA GLN A 116 -3.69 6.49 9.15
C GLN A 116 -4.56 5.72 8.15
N ALA A 117 -5.14 6.39 7.15
CA ALA A 117 -5.94 5.76 6.11
C ALA A 117 -5.12 4.70 5.34
N THR A 118 -3.89 5.01 4.94
CA THR A 118 -3.02 4.01 4.27
C THR A 118 -2.68 2.83 5.17
N ASN A 119 -2.55 3.05 6.49
CA ASN A 119 -2.33 1.96 7.43
C ASN A 119 -3.57 1.06 7.52
N GLU A 120 -4.76 1.64 7.62
CA GLU A 120 -6.03 0.90 7.63
C GLU A 120 -6.23 0.12 6.32
N GLU A 121 -5.91 0.71 5.16
CA GLU A 121 -5.95 0.01 3.87
C GLU A 121 -4.96 -1.16 3.80
N LEU A 122 -3.73 -0.99 4.32
CA LEU A 122 -2.74 -2.08 4.38
C LEU A 122 -3.18 -3.20 5.32
N LEU A 123 -3.80 -2.88 6.45
CA LEU A 123 -4.36 -3.87 7.36
C LEU A 123 -5.51 -4.63 6.69
N ALA A 124 -6.42 -3.92 6.02
CA ALA A 124 -7.51 -4.55 5.27
C ALA A 124 -6.99 -5.47 4.15
N ALA A 125 -5.97 -5.04 3.40
CA ALA A 125 -5.34 -5.86 2.37
C ALA A 125 -4.67 -7.11 2.96
N ASN A 126 -4.08 -7.01 4.16
CA ASN A 126 -3.49 -8.15 4.85
C ASN A 126 -4.56 -9.14 5.35
N GLU A 127 -5.68 -8.64 5.87
CA GLU A 127 -6.83 -9.49 6.24
C GLU A 127 -7.43 -10.20 5.03
N GLU A 128 -7.54 -9.52 3.89
CA GLU A 128 -8.01 -10.12 2.64
C GLU A 128 -7.04 -11.21 2.14
N LEU A 129 -5.73 -10.96 2.21
CA LEU A 129 -4.71 -11.98 1.89
C LEU A 129 -4.78 -13.18 2.83
N GLN A 130 -5.03 -12.96 4.13
CA GLN A 130 -5.22 -14.06 5.06
C GLN A 130 -6.48 -14.87 4.72
N SER A 131 -7.60 -14.20 4.43
CA SER A 131 -8.85 -14.84 4.04
C SER A 131 -8.68 -15.68 2.77
N THR A 132 -7.99 -15.16 1.75
CA THR A 132 -7.75 -15.93 0.51
C THR A 132 -6.84 -17.13 0.75
N ASN A 133 -5.88 -17.04 1.67
CA ASN A 133 -5.05 -18.17 2.04
C ASN A 133 -5.85 -19.26 2.78
N GLU A 134 -6.74 -18.87 3.69
CA GLU A 134 -7.67 -19.79 4.37
C GLU A 134 -8.61 -20.48 3.38
N GLU A 135 -9.15 -19.74 2.40
CA GLU A 135 -10.00 -20.30 1.34
C GLU A 135 -9.22 -21.29 0.46
N LEU A 136 -7.98 -20.96 0.06
CA LEU A 136 -7.11 -21.88 -0.69
C LEU A 136 -6.81 -23.15 0.10
N GLN A 137 -6.57 -23.04 1.41
CA GLN A 137 -6.36 -24.20 2.26
C GLN A 137 -7.62 -25.07 2.31
N SER A 138 -8.79 -24.47 2.48
CA SER A 138 -10.08 -25.18 2.49
C SER A 138 -10.32 -25.94 1.17
N VAL A 139 -10.06 -25.32 0.03
CA VAL A 139 -10.20 -25.97 -1.29
C VAL A 139 -9.22 -27.14 -1.43
N ASN A 140 -8.01 -26.99 -0.89
CA ASN A 140 -7.01 -28.07 -0.91
C ASN A 140 -7.47 -29.27 -0.06
N GLU A 141 -8.01 -29.02 1.13
CA GLU A 141 -8.58 -30.06 2.00
C GLU A 141 -9.77 -30.77 1.35
N GLU A 142 -10.64 -30.04 0.65
CA GLU A 142 -11.75 -30.60 -0.11
C GLU A 142 -11.24 -31.49 -1.26
N LEU A 143 -10.23 -31.04 -2.02
CA LEU A 143 -9.61 -31.83 -3.09
C LEU A 143 -8.99 -33.13 -2.57
N TYR A 144 -8.30 -33.10 -1.43
CA TYR A 144 -7.78 -34.31 -0.80
C TYR A 144 -8.88 -35.28 -0.42
N THR A 145 -9.98 -34.77 0.14
CA THR A 145 -11.15 -35.57 0.53
C THR A 145 -11.77 -36.24 -0.70
N VAL A 146 -12.04 -35.48 -1.75
CA VAL A 146 -12.60 -36.01 -3.01
C VAL A 146 -11.67 -37.03 -3.66
N ASN A 147 -10.36 -36.80 -3.65
CA ASN A 147 -9.40 -37.76 -4.17
C ASN A 147 -9.44 -39.07 -3.38
N ALA A 148 -9.47 -39.00 -2.04
CA ALA A 148 -9.60 -40.18 -1.19
C ALA A 148 -10.89 -40.96 -1.48
N GLU A 149 -12.01 -40.27 -1.69
CA GLU A 149 -13.28 -40.90 -2.10
C GLU A 149 -13.16 -41.60 -3.46
N TYR A 150 -12.50 -40.98 -4.45
CA TYR A 150 -12.25 -41.62 -5.74
C TYR A 150 -11.36 -42.87 -5.62
N GLN A 151 -10.30 -42.83 -4.79
CA GLN A 151 -9.45 -44.00 -4.55
C GLN A 151 -10.24 -45.14 -3.90
N ASN A 152 -11.10 -44.82 -2.93
CA ASN A 152 -12.00 -45.80 -2.32
C ASN A 152 -12.94 -46.41 -3.38
N LYS A 153 -13.50 -45.58 -4.27
CA LYS A 153 -14.39 -46.05 -5.34
C LYS A 153 -13.67 -46.95 -6.35
N ILE A 154 -12.43 -46.63 -6.70
CA ILE A 154 -11.59 -47.47 -7.56
C ILE A 154 -11.35 -48.83 -6.90
N THR A 155 -11.02 -48.84 -5.62
CA THR A 155 -10.83 -50.07 -4.83
C THR A 155 -12.10 -50.92 -4.83
N GLU A 156 -13.24 -50.33 -4.48
CA GLU A 156 -14.56 -51.00 -4.44
C GLU A 156 -14.94 -51.59 -5.82
N LEU A 157 -14.74 -50.84 -6.90
CA LEU A 157 -14.99 -51.32 -8.26
C LEU A 157 -14.04 -52.45 -8.66
N GLY A 158 -12.78 -52.39 -8.21
CA GLY A 158 -11.79 -53.45 -8.41
C GLY A 158 -12.20 -54.75 -7.72
N GLU A 159 -12.61 -54.66 -6.45
CA GLU A 159 -13.11 -55.80 -5.66
C GLU A 159 -14.35 -56.40 -6.31
N LEU A 160 -15.36 -55.58 -6.66
CA LEU A 160 -16.58 -56.05 -7.31
C LEU A 160 -16.29 -56.73 -8.66
N ASN A 161 -15.38 -56.17 -9.46
CA ASN A 161 -15.00 -56.75 -10.74
C ASN A 161 -14.26 -58.10 -10.53
N ASN A 162 -13.41 -58.22 -9.52
CA ASN A 162 -12.75 -59.48 -9.18
C ASN A 162 -13.77 -60.52 -8.72
N ASP A 163 -14.72 -60.16 -7.86
CA ASP A 163 -15.79 -61.04 -7.42
C ASP A 163 -16.67 -61.51 -8.58
N MET A 164 -17.02 -60.61 -9.50
CA MET A 164 -17.72 -60.97 -10.73
C MET A 164 -16.92 -61.98 -11.56
N MET A 165 -15.62 -61.77 -11.74
CA MET A 165 -14.77 -62.70 -12.51
C MET A 165 -14.67 -64.07 -11.83
N ASN A 166 -14.57 -64.10 -10.50
CA ASN A 166 -14.57 -65.32 -9.71
C ASN A 166 -15.89 -66.09 -9.89
N LEU A 167 -17.03 -65.39 -9.80
CA LEU A 167 -18.35 -65.98 -10.04
C LEU A 167 -18.48 -66.51 -11.47
N LEU A 168 -18.10 -65.73 -12.47
CA LEU A 168 -18.14 -66.15 -13.87
C LEU A 168 -17.32 -67.42 -14.10
N THR A 169 -16.13 -67.50 -13.49
CA THR A 169 -15.25 -68.68 -13.57
C THR A 169 -15.86 -69.89 -12.85
N SER A 170 -16.50 -69.68 -11.69
CA SER A 170 -17.12 -70.77 -10.91
C SER A 170 -18.29 -71.46 -11.62
N THR A 171 -18.99 -70.74 -12.52
CA THR A 171 -20.15 -71.31 -13.23
C THR A 171 -19.80 -72.40 -14.26
N HIS A 172 -18.52 -72.60 -14.60
CA HIS A 172 -18.05 -73.60 -15.58
C HIS A 172 -18.71 -73.54 -16.97
N ILE A 173 -19.50 -72.50 -17.26
CA ILE A 173 -20.14 -72.23 -18.55
C ILE A 173 -19.17 -71.40 -19.39
N GLY A 174 -18.94 -71.80 -20.64
CA GLY A 174 -18.19 -71.01 -21.61
C GLY A 174 -18.96 -69.76 -22.00
N LYS A 175 -18.43 -68.58 -21.66
CA LYS A 175 -18.99 -67.27 -21.96
C LYS A 175 -17.98 -66.44 -22.75
N LEU A 176 -18.47 -65.76 -23.77
CA LEU A 176 -17.72 -64.80 -24.59
C LEU A 176 -18.43 -63.44 -24.50
N PHE A 177 -17.70 -62.40 -24.09
CA PHE A 177 -18.21 -61.03 -24.00
C PHE A 177 -17.66 -60.20 -25.14
N LEU A 178 -18.55 -59.59 -25.91
CA LEU A 178 -18.20 -58.73 -27.04
C LEU A 178 -18.64 -57.27 -26.77
N ASP A 179 -17.98 -56.30 -27.39
CA ASP A 179 -18.48 -54.93 -27.49
C ASP A 179 -19.47 -54.76 -28.65
N LEU A 180 -19.94 -53.52 -28.85
CA LEU A 180 -20.88 -53.18 -29.92
C LEU A 180 -20.28 -53.38 -31.33
N ASP A 181 -18.95 -53.34 -31.45
CA ASP A 181 -18.20 -53.58 -32.68
C ASP A 181 -17.79 -55.06 -32.84
N LEU A 182 -18.37 -55.94 -32.00
CA LEU A 182 -18.09 -57.38 -31.94
C LEU A 182 -16.63 -57.74 -31.64
N ARG A 183 -15.91 -56.89 -30.90
CA ARG A 183 -14.55 -57.18 -30.42
C ARG A 183 -14.60 -57.90 -29.09
N ILE A 184 -13.67 -58.84 -28.90
CA ILE A 184 -13.58 -59.65 -27.69
C ILE A 184 -13.20 -58.74 -26.51
N ARG A 185 -14.08 -58.60 -25.53
CA ARG A 185 -13.79 -57.84 -24.30
C ARG A 185 -13.26 -58.72 -23.18
N LYS A 186 -13.90 -59.87 -22.97
CA LYS A 186 -13.58 -60.85 -21.92
C LYS A 186 -14.11 -62.23 -22.34
N PHE A 187 -13.57 -63.28 -21.75
CA PHE A 187 -14.09 -64.64 -21.90
C PHE A 187 -13.74 -65.48 -20.66
N THR A 188 -14.50 -66.54 -20.42
CA THR A 188 -14.24 -67.50 -19.31
C THR A 188 -13.45 -68.69 -19.82
N LEU A 189 -12.58 -69.29 -18.98
CA LEU A 189 -11.73 -70.44 -19.38
C LEU A 189 -12.46 -71.59 -20.10
N PRO A 190 -13.70 -72.00 -19.76
CA PRO A 190 -14.34 -73.11 -20.46
C PRO A 190 -14.55 -72.88 -21.97
N ILE A 191 -14.74 -71.62 -22.44
CA ILE A 191 -14.94 -71.33 -23.87
C ILE A 191 -13.64 -71.46 -24.67
N THR A 192 -12.48 -71.37 -24.03
CA THR A 192 -11.19 -71.49 -24.74
C THR A 192 -10.98 -72.91 -25.25
N LYS A 193 -11.66 -73.92 -24.67
CA LYS A 193 -11.62 -75.31 -25.16
C LYS A 193 -12.39 -75.50 -26.46
N GLU A 194 -13.33 -74.60 -26.77
CA GLU A 194 -14.21 -74.68 -27.94
C GLU A 194 -13.71 -73.79 -29.09
N ILE A 195 -13.02 -72.67 -28.79
CA ILE A 195 -12.66 -71.64 -29.79
C ILE A 195 -11.15 -71.33 -29.80
N ASP A 196 -10.33 -72.05 -29.01
CA ASP A 196 -8.86 -71.85 -28.90
C ASP A 196 -8.44 -70.39 -28.64
N LEU A 197 -9.20 -69.65 -27.84
CA LEU A 197 -8.92 -68.25 -27.51
C LEU A 197 -7.77 -68.08 -26.52
N LEU A 198 -6.91 -67.10 -26.77
CA LEU A 198 -5.79 -66.73 -25.91
C LEU A 198 -6.01 -65.34 -25.27
N THR A 199 -5.33 -65.07 -24.16
CA THR A 199 -5.52 -63.80 -23.41
C THR A 199 -5.16 -62.55 -24.21
N HIS A 200 -4.27 -62.66 -25.20
CA HIS A 200 -3.92 -61.56 -26.10
C HIS A 200 -4.95 -61.33 -27.22
N ASP A 201 -5.96 -62.19 -27.35
CA ASP A 201 -7.05 -62.01 -28.32
C ASP A 201 -8.10 -61.00 -27.84
N ILE A 202 -8.00 -60.53 -26.60
CA ILE A 202 -8.82 -59.42 -26.09
C ILE A 202 -8.57 -58.16 -26.93
N GLY A 203 -9.64 -57.56 -27.43
CA GLY A 203 -9.65 -56.40 -28.33
C GLY A 203 -9.72 -56.76 -29.82
N ARG A 204 -9.50 -58.03 -30.19
CA ARG A 204 -9.60 -58.49 -31.58
C ARG A 204 -11.06 -58.63 -32.00
N PRO A 205 -11.42 -58.23 -33.24
CA PRO A 205 -12.75 -58.48 -33.79
C PRO A 205 -13.05 -59.97 -33.86
N ALA A 206 -14.29 -60.37 -33.52
CA ALA A 206 -14.70 -61.76 -33.59
C ALA A 206 -14.64 -62.34 -35.03
N GLY A 207 -14.72 -61.48 -36.05
CA GLY A 207 -14.63 -61.86 -37.45
C GLY A 207 -13.25 -62.34 -37.91
N ASP A 208 -12.18 -62.01 -37.17
CA ASP A 208 -10.80 -62.43 -37.52
C ASP A 208 -10.56 -63.93 -37.26
N PHE A 209 -11.45 -64.57 -36.51
CA PHE A 209 -11.35 -65.98 -36.16
C PHE A 209 -12.10 -66.84 -37.19
N ALA A 210 -11.37 -67.73 -37.86
CA ALA A 210 -11.94 -68.69 -38.81
C ALA A 210 -12.69 -69.86 -38.13
N HIS A 211 -13.34 -69.60 -36.99
CA HIS A 211 -14.10 -70.60 -36.23
C HIS A 211 -15.59 -70.53 -36.58
N PRO A 212 -16.28 -71.66 -36.86
CA PRO A 212 -17.69 -71.66 -37.26
C PRO A 212 -18.62 -70.93 -36.27
N PHE A 213 -18.35 -71.07 -34.97
CA PHE A 213 -19.09 -70.38 -33.92
C PHE A 213 -18.92 -68.85 -33.98
N MET A 214 -17.70 -68.36 -34.24
CA MET A 214 -17.43 -66.92 -34.34
C MET A 214 -18.09 -66.31 -35.58
N GLN A 215 -18.10 -67.03 -36.70
CA GLN A 215 -18.82 -66.61 -37.90
C GLN A 215 -20.35 -66.58 -37.69
N ALA A 216 -20.89 -67.53 -36.91
CA ALA A 216 -22.31 -67.53 -36.55
C ALA A 216 -22.67 -66.33 -35.66
N ILE A 217 -21.80 -65.96 -34.71
CA ILE A 217 -21.97 -64.75 -33.88
C ILE A 217 -21.94 -63.50 -34.75
N CYS A 218 -20.94 -63.32 -35.62
CA CYS A 218 -20.85 -62.14 -36.49
C CYS A 218 -22.08 -61.97 -37.40
N ARG A 219 -22.71 -63.08 -37.79
CA ARG A 219 -23.93 -63.07 -38.61
C ARG A 219 -25.20 -62.76 -37.83
N ASN A 220 -25.28 -63.17 -36.56
CA ASN A 220 -26.51 -63.14 -35.78
C ASN A 220 -26.54 -62.06 -34.70
N ALA A 221 -25.39 -61.65 -34.16
CA ALA A 221 -25.28 -60.66 -33.10
C ALA A 221 -25.86 -59.28 -33.46
N PRO A 222 -25.69 -58.73 -34.69
CA PRO A 222 -26.29 -57.45 -35.06
C PRO A 222 -27.83 -57.43 -34.90
N LYS A 223 -28.50 -58.56 -35.17
CA LYS A 223 -29.95 -58.70 -35.03
C LYS A 223 -30.44 -58.66 -33.58
N VAL A 224 -29.57 -59.04 -32.63
CA VAL A 224 -29.86 -59.01 -31.20
C VAL A 224 -29.56 -57.64 -30.61
N ILE A 225 -28.55 -56.94 -31.13
CA ILE A 225 -28.22 -55.55 -30.74
C ILE A 225 -29.34 -54.58 -31.14
N GLU A 226 -29.94 -54.79 -32.32
CA GLU A 226 -31.08 -53.99 -32.80
C GLU A 226 -32.39 -54.29 -32.06
N ASN A 227 -32.50 -55.42 -31.35
CA ASN A 227 -33.71 -55.80 -30.60
C ASN A 227 -33.37 -56.61 -29.32
N PRO A 228 -33.12 -55.94 -28.17
CA PRO A 228 -32.60 -56.57 -26.95
C PRO A 228 -33.60 -57.48 -26.21
N ARG A 229 -34.81 -57.71 -26.75
CA ARG A 229 -35.82 -58.62 -26.17
C ARG A 229 -35.78 -60.04 -26.71
N LEU A 230 -34.87 -60.36 -27.63
CA LEU A 230 -34.69 -61.74 -28.12
C LEU A 230 -33.98 -62.59 -27.05
N PRO A 231 -34.42 -63.85 -26.82
CA PRO A 231 -33.79 -64.72 -25.85
C PRO A 231 -32.33 -64.99 -26.24
N VAL A 232 -31.46 -65.03 -25.23
CA VAL A 232 -30.05 -65.42 -25.38
C VAL A 232 -30.02 -66.81 -26.00
N MET A 233 -29.54 -66.90 -27.25
CA MET A 233 -29.40 -68.18 -27.95
C MET A 233 -28.36 -69.03 -27.21
N ASN A 234 -28.83 -70.02 -26.45
CA ASN A 234 -27.98 -71.08 -25.94
C ASN A 234 -27.60 -71.97 -27.12
N TYR A 235 -26.32 -72.02 -27.45
CA TYR A 235 -25.71 -73.03 -28.31
C TYR A 235 -24.87 -73.97 -27.45
#